data_AF-A0A969KLG1-F1
#
_entry.id   AF-A0A969KLG1-F1
#
_cell.length_a   1.000
_cell.length_b   1.000
_cell.length_c   1.000
_cell.angle_alpha   90.00
_cell.angle_beta   90.00
_cell.angle_gamma   90.00
#
_symmetry.space_group_name_H-M   'P 1'
#
loop_
_entity.id
_entity.type
_entity.pdbx_description
1 polymer ?
#
loop_
_entity_poly.entity_id
_entity_poly.type
_entity_poly.pdbx_seq_one_letter_code
_entity_poly.pdbx_strand_id
1 'polypeptide(L)'
;MRNVLSTIAHYRHVASAASLTVVGLLLVAQMWPIHSSPTLERSMATYSQMTRVIDLSPQDGDDAEDSSEGLQITLGEGSQQPDSVQPLPATEARPLTTEEQQDTLNRMPPLATQNDDTQDFRLPPQSLPPPRTGQTIDETFPPSQEVAAPVTEPAGPLEVLRYAPEGEIRVAPFLNVTFNQPMAPLSTVEALSQQDVPVQLTPELPGVWKWLGTKTLSFEYDSDLFDRFPMATEYVATVPAGTESVVGGVLAETVTWSFRTPPPRVRMSHPGYGPQPLDPLLFVAFDQRIDPEAVLATIRVTAGGQEFPVRLASEEEIDRDPAIKRLVESNLEARWLAFRAERAFPTNTTVNVNIGPKTPSAEGPLTTTDVQSFSFQTYAPLRIDRHDCGWGDQCPPYSPFNIIFNNPIDEDLFEESLIQVDPAIPGMVVEMFGNTLSVSGATAGRTTYRVTIEGSIQDIFGQNLGNRQTLTFETGPAPSYFTGPQGELITLDPTFSQPRFPIYSVNYERLRVRAWAVKPEDWPAYQSYKRDYYRTDTPPEPSRSAG
;
A
#
# COMPACT_ATOMS: atom_id res chain seq x y z
N MET A 1 -54.82 16.93 -23.87
CA MET A 1 -54.69 17.23 -25.31
C MET A 1 -53.21 17.44 -25.62
N ARG A 2 -52.59 16.46 -26.30
CA ARG A 2 -51.36 16.45 -27.15
C ARG A 2 -50.06 17.06 -26.56
N ASN A 3 -49.09 16.27 -26.11
CA ASN A 3 -48.06 15.43 -26.81
C ASN A 3 -46.71 16.19 -26.87
N VAL A 4 -45.58 15.82 -26.23
CA VAL A 4 -44.77 14.56 -26.12
C VAL A 4 -43.69 14.41 -27.22
N LEU A 5 -42.41 14.47 -26.78
CA LEU A 5 -41.16 13.71 -27.08
C LEU A 5 -40.83 13.12 -28.48
N SER A 6 -39.49 13.04 -28.71
CA SER A 6 -38.68 12.05 -29.50
C SER A 6 -38.72 12.17 -31.05
N THR A 7 -37.78 11.76 -31.93
CA THR A 7 -36.75 10.69 -32.02
C THR A 7 -35.85 10.99 -33.27
N ILE A 8 -34.52 10.99 -33.19
CA ILE A 8 -33.53 10.00 -33.73
C ILE A 8 -33.75 9.41 -35.16
N ALA A 9 -32.69 9.55 -35.97
CA ALA A 9 -32.17 8.67 -37.05
C ALA A 9 -32.90 8.46 -38.39
N HIS A 10 -32.07 8.39 -39.44
CA HIS A 10 -32.13 7.71 -40.76
C HIS A 10 -31.67 8.69 -41.87
N TYR A 11 -30.80 8.40 -42.85
CA TYR A 11 -30.50 7.16 -43.58
C TYR A 11 -29.07 7.17 -44.16
N ARG A 12 -28.64 5.96 -44.52
CA ARG A 12 -27.31 5.49 -44.94
C ARG A 12 -27.21 5.36 -46.48
N HIS A 13 -25.98 5.47 -46.99
CA HIS A 13 -25.41 4.92 -48.25
C HIS A 13 -25.67 5.56 -49.62
N VAL A 14 -24.61 6.12 -50.22
CA VAL A 14 -24.06 5.71 -51.55
C VAL A 14 -22.53 5.80 -51.49
N ALA A 15 -21.86 4.73 -51.93
CA ALA A 15 -20.40 4.57 -51.99
C ALA A 15 -19.86 4.91 -53.39
N SER A 16 -18.65 5.48 -53.46
CA SER A 16 -17.82 5.48 -54.68
C SER A 16 -16.36 5.88 -54.37
N ALA A 17 -15.52 4.85 -54.25
CA ALA A 17 -14.13 4.75 -54.70
C ALA A 17 -13.22 6.01 -54.65
N ALA A 18 -12.45 6.16 -53.55
CA ALA A 18 -11.05 6.59 -53.55
C ALA A 18 -10.48 6.49 -52.10
N SER A 19 -10.18 5.28 -51.65
CA SER A 19 -9.27 5.02 -50.52
C SER A 19 -7.87 4.81 -51.14
N LEU A 20 -6.73 5.30 -50.64
CA LEU A 20 -6.01 4.78 -49.47
C LEU A 20 -4.61 5.43 -49.46
N THR A 21 -4.37 6.41 -48.60
CA THR A 21 -3.08 6.60 -47.91
C THR A 21 -3.29 7.61 -46.78
N VAL A 22 -2.66 7.40 -45.62
CA VAL A 22 -2.63 8.30 -44.43
C VAL A 22 -3.61 8.00 -43.27
N VAL A 23 -4.18 6.80 -43.13
CA VAL A 23 -4.80 6.38 -41.83
C VAL A 23 -4.28 5.01 -41.38
N GLY A 24 -2.95 4.89 -41.32
CA GLY A 24 -2.24 3.71 -40.85
C GLY A 24 -1.06 4.05 -39.94
N LEU A 25 -1.21 5.06 -39.07
CA LEU A 25 -0.15 5.45 -38.14
C LEU A 25 -0.66 5.94 -36.76
N LEU A 26 -1.90 5.61 -36.39
CA LEU A 26 -2.50 6.10 -35.14
C LEU A 26 -3.29 5.07 -34.31
N LEU A 27 -3.16 3.76 -34.59
CA LEU A 27 -3.88 2.72 -33.82
C LEU A 27 -3.07 1.44 -33.52
N VAL A 28 -1.75 1.55 -33.26
CA VAL A 28 -0.95 0.49 -32.60
C VAL A 28 0.03 1.10 -31.59
N ALA A 29 -0.47 1.92 -30.66
CA ALA A 29 0.32 2.46 -29.55
C ALA A 29 -0.49 2.55 -28.24
N GLN A 30 -1.41 1.60 -28.02
CA GLN A 30 -2.37 1.64 -26.91
C GLN A 30 -2.53 0.30 -26.17
N MET A 31 -1.50 -0.56 -26.15
CA MET A 31 -1.42 -1.70 -25.21
C MET A 31 0.02 -2.00 -24.81
N TRP A 32 0.59 -1.14 -23.95
CA TRP A 32 1.55 -1.45 -22.88
C TRP A 32 2.13 -0.13 -22.33
N PRO A 33 1.74 0.32 -21.13
CA PRO A 33 2.45 1.39 -20.46
C PRO A 33 3.70 0.78 -19.81
N ILE A 34 4.81 0.70 -20.55
CA ILE A 34 6.13 0.71 -19.92
C ILE A 34 6.36 2.16 -19.48
N HIS A 35 5.80 2.54 -18.33
CA HIS A 35 6.26 3.72 -17.59
C HIS A 35 7.56 3.36 -16.90
N SER A 36 8.64 3.19 -17.68
CA SER A 36 9.97 3.48 -17.18
C SER A 36 10.19 4.97 -17.40
N SER A 37 9.68 5.79 -16.49
CA SER A 37 10.21 7.12 -16.29
C SER A 37 11.73 6.97 -16.16
N PRO A 38 12.57 7.82 -16.77
CA PRO A 38 13.93 7.94 -16.28
C PRO A 38 13.80 8.42 -14.84
N THR A 39 13.89 7.49 -13.90
CA THR A 39 14.41 7.79 -12.59
C THR A 39 15.74 8.47 -12.85
N LEU A 40 15.76 9.79 -12.73
CA LEU A 40 16.91 10.46 -12.16
C LEU A 40 17.13 9.75 -10.82
N GLU A 41 17.88 8.66 -10.86
CA GLU A 41 18.69 8.23 -9.73
C GLU A 41 19.51 9.47 -9.40
N ARG A 42 18.99 10.25 -8.47
CA ARG A 42 19.79 11.19 -7.70
C ARG A 42 20.70 10.27 -6.91
N SER A 43 21.78 9.86 -7.57
CA SER A 43 22.83 9.08 -6.96
C SER A 43 23.22 9.83 -5.71
N MET A 44 23.25 9.10 -4.60
CA MET A 44 23.79 9.61 -3.35
C MET A 44 25.11 10.30 -3.68
N ALA A 45 25.20 11.56 -3.24
CA ALA A 45 26.31 12.44 -3.48
C ALA A 45 27.62 11.66 -3.36
N THR A 46 28.33 11.60 -4.47
CA THR A 46 29.62 10.95 -4.58
C THR A 46 30.54 11.61 -3.57
N TYR A 47 30.98 10.84 -2.56
CA TYR A 47 32.06 11.24 -1.66
C TYR A 47 33.34 11.36 -2.48
N SER A 48 33.58 12.56 -2.99
CA SER A 48 34.89 12.98 -3.46
C SER A 48 35.56 13.72 -2.30
N GLN A 49 36.58 13.12 -1.72
CA GLN A 49 37.54 13.87 -0.92
C GLN A 49 38.92 13.66 -1.53
N MET A 50 39.50 14.77 -1.96
CA MET A 50 40.87 14.88 -2.43
C MET A 50 41.44 16.15 -1.83
N THR A 51 42.67 16.05 -1.35
CA THR A 51 43.50 17.24 -1.18
C THR A 51 44.94 16.98 -1.62
N ARG A 52 45.46 18.04 -2.22
CA ARG A 52 46.80 18.29 -2.76
C ARG A 52 47.98 18.14 -1.81
N VAL A 53 49.10 17.95 -2.49
CA VAL A 53 50.51 17.91 -2.08
C VAL A 53 50.94 19.18 -1.36
N ILE A 54 51.49 19.03 -0.15
CA ILE A 54 52.41 19.99 0.47
C ILE A 54 53.75 19.27 0.68
N ASP A 55 54.79 19.91 0.16
CA ASP A 55 56.19 19.51 0.21
C ASP A 55 56.71 19.66 1.65
N LEU A 56 57.07 18.54 2.27
CA LEU A 56 57.87 18.51 3.48
C LEU A 56 59.15 17.77 3.14
N SER A 57 60.18 18.53 2.78
CA SER A 57 61.55 18.04 2.70
C SER A 57 61.98 17.49 4.08
N PRO A 58 62.47 16.25 4.19
CA PRO A 58 63.07 15.77 5.42
C PRO A 58 64.46 16.38 5.60
N GLN A 59 64.69 16.99 6.76
CA GLN A 59 66.02 17.22 7.31
C GLN A 59 66.65 15.89 7.69
N ASP A 60 67.83 15.66 7.14
CA ASP A 60 68.97 14.82 7.56
C ASP A 60 68.71 13.64 8.51
N GLY A 61 68.90 12.45 7.95
CA GLY A 61 69.15 11.19 8.64
C GLY A 61 69.65 10.18 7.61
N ASP A 62 70.97 10.11 7.45
CA ASP A 62 71.71 9.20 6.57
C ASP A 62 71.28 7.72 6.75
N ASP A 63 71.46 6.97 5.65
CA ASP A 63 71.31 5.52 5.45
C ASP A 63 69.97 5.02 4.87
N ALA A 64 69.80 5.19 3.55
CA ALA A 64 69.15 4.21 2.69
C ALA A 64 69.65 4.35 1.24
N GLU A 65 70.35 3.33 0.76
CA GLU A 65 70.67 3.15 -0.65
C GLU A 65 69.38 3.19 -1.50
N ASP A 66 69.51 3.88 -2.63
CA ASP A 66 68.54 4.12 -3.67
C ASP A 66 67.93 2.81 -4.22
N SER A 67 66.69 2.52 -3.85
CA SER A 67 65.84 1.54 -4.55
C SER A 67 64.57 2.23 -5.04
N SER A 68 64.70 3.06 -6.08
CA SER A 68 63.60 3.76 -6.72
C SER A 68 62.70 2.86 -7.61
N GLU A 69 62.85 1.53 -7.59
CA GLU A 69 62.10 0.58 -8.44
C GLU A 69 61.02 -0.21 -7.68
N GLY A 70 60.11 0.47 -6.97
CA GLY A 70 59.04 -0.18 -6.21
C GLY A 70 57.75 0.64 -6.09
N LEU A 71 56.65 0.00 -5.67
CA LEU A 71 55.38 0.68 -5.37
C LEU A 71 55.59 1.69 -4.22
N GLN A 72 55.43 2.97 -4.51
CA GLN A 72 55.54 4.03 -3.51
C GLN A 72 54.19 4.28 -2.84
N ILE A 73 54.16 4.28 -1.50
CA ILE A 73 52.97 4.58 -0.71
C ILE A 73 53.14 5.99 -0.12
N THR A 74 52.15 6.84 -0.35
CA THR A 74 52.07 8.17 0.27
C THR A 74 50.87 8.19 1.20
N LEU A 75 51.07 8.72 2.42
CA LEU A 75 50.01 8.93 3.40
C LEU A 75 49.65 10.40 3.44
N GLY A 76 48.35 10.70 3.53
CA GLY A 76 47.83 12.05 3.72
C GLY A 76 46.55 12.00 4.55
N GLU A 77 46.32 13.03 5.36
CA GLU A 77 45.05 13.20 6.07
C GLU A 77 43.94 13.60 5.09
N GLY A 78 42.75 13.01 5.23
CA GLY A 78 41.58 13.42 4.47
C GLY A 78 41.06 14.78 4.94
N SER A 79 40.61 15.65 4.01
CA SER A 79 40.02 16.95 4.33
C SER A 79 38.56 17.05 3.88
N GLN A 80 37.76 17.86 4.59
CA GLN A 80 36.30 17.94 4.41
C GLN A 80 35.83 18.57 3.08
N GLN A 81 36.70 19.25 2.32
CA GLN A 81 36.33 19.88 1.05
C GLN A 81 37.00 19.16 -0.14
N PRO A 82 36.24 18.73 -1.17
CA PRO A 82 36.85 18.28 -2.40
C PRO A 82 37.63 19.42 -3.06
N ASP A 83 38.88 19.17 -3.45
CA ASP A 83 39.51 19.95 -4.51
C ASP A 83 38.55 19.95 -5.70
N SER A 84 38.11 21.13 -6.13
CA SER A 84 37.29 21.26 -7.33
C SER A 84 38.08 20.65 -8.49
N VAL A 85 37.68 19.46 -8.95
CA VAL A 85 38.19 18.90 -10.19
C VAL A 85 37.72 19.85 -11.27
N GLN A 86 38.59 20.74 -11.72
CA GLN A 86 38.34 21.46 -12.97
C GLN A 86 38.15 20.38 -14.03
N PRO A 87 36.95 20.25 -14.62
CA PRO A 87 36.78 19.36 -15.75
C PRO A 87 37.84 19.76 -16.76
N LEU A 88 38.66 18.81 -17.21
CA LEU A 88 39.51 19.07 -18.37
C LEU A 88 38.58 19.61 -19.46
N PRO A 89 38.88 20.77 -20.06
CA PRO A 89 38.04 21.29 -21.13
C PRO A 89 37.92 20.19 -22.18
N ALA A 90 36.69 19.76 -22.46
CA ALA A 90 36.45 18.81 -23.52
C ALA A 90 37.05 19.40 -24.79
N THR A 91 38.02 18.70 -25.40
CA THR A 91 38.53 19.07 -26.72
C THR A 91 37.33 19.27 -27.65
N GLU A 92 37.29 20.41 -28.34
CA GLU A 92 36.21 20.71 -29.28
C GLU A 92 36.11 19.60 -30.32
N ALA A 93 35.08 18.77 -30.21
CA ALA A 93 34.77 17.77 -31.22
C ALA A 93 34.10 18.49 -32.39
N ARG A 94 34.75 18.47 -33.56
CA ARG A 94 34.12 18.92 -34.79
C ARG A 94 33.23 17.81 -35.34
N PRO A 95 31.94 18.05 -35.61
CA PRO A 95 31.13 17.08 -36.32
C PRO A 95 31.76 16.80 -37.69
N LEU A 96 31.85 15.52 -38.05
CA LEU A 96 32.35 15.10 -39.37
C LEU A 96 31.48 15.75 -40.45
N THR A 97 32.11 16.30 -41.49
CA THR A 97 31.38 16.82 -42.64
C THR A 97 30.68 15.66 -43.36
N THR A 98 29.64 15.97 -44.15
CA THR A 98 28.94 14.95 -44.95
C THR A 98 29.89 14.17 -45.86
N GLU A 99 30.95 14.82 -46.34
CA GLU A 99 32.01 14.20 -47.14
C GLU A 99 32.88 13.24 -46.30
N GLU A 100 33.30 13.63 -45.10
CA GLU A 100 34.05 12.75 -44.17
C GLU A 100 33.22 11.56 -43.69
N GLN A 101 31.91 11.76 -43.50
CA GLN A 101 30.95 10.69 -43.19
C GLN A 101 30.83 9.72 -44.37
N GLN A 102 30.70 10.24 -45.59
CA GLN A 102 30.61 9.43 -46.79
C GLN A 102 31.90 8.65 -47.05
N ASP A 103 33.07 9.26 -46.86
CA ASP A 103 34.37 8.58 -46.96
C ASP A 103 34.51 7.45 -45.94
N THR A 104 33.97 7.63 -44.74
CA THR A 104 33.95 6.59 -43.71
C THR A 104 33.00 5.45 -44.08
N LEU A 105 31.82 5.79 -44.60
CA LEU A 105 30.84 4.81 -45.10
C LEU A 105 31.37 4.03 -46.31
N ASN A 106 32.12 4.69 -47.20
CA ASN A 106 32.71 4.08 -48.39
C ASN A 106 33.84 3.09 -48.07
N ARG A 107 34.38 3.09 -46.83
CA ARG A 107 35.32 2.08 -46.35
C ARG A 107 34.65 0.76 -46.00
N MET A 108 33.32 0.75 -45.86
CA MET A 108 32.57 -0.47 -45.61
C MET A 108 32.42 -1.27 -46.90
N PRO A 109 32.64 -2.61 -46.89
CA PRO A 109 32.36 -3.43 -48.05
C PRO A 109 30.87 -3.35 -48.42
N PRO A 110 30.51 -3.47 -49.72
CA PRO A 110 29.11 -3.45 -50.13
C PRO A 110 28.33 -4.53 -49.40
N LEU A 111 27.18 -4.16 -48.82
CA LEU A 111 26.27 -5.12 -48.20
C LEU A 111 25.77 -6.06 -49.30
N ALA A 112 26.08 -7.36 -49.16
CA ALA A 112 25.62 -8.36 -50.10
C ALA A 112 24.11 -8.59 -49.89
N THR A 113 23.29 -8.05 -50.79
CA THR A 113 21.85 -8.32 -50.82
C THR A 113 21.60 -9.74 -51.32
N GLN A 114 20.85 -10.52 -50.55
CA GLN A 114 20.33 -11.83 -50.97
C GLN A 114 18.95 -11.64 -51.62
N ASN A 115 18.53 -12.58 -52.48
CA ASN A 115 17.25 -12.50 -53.20
C ASN A 115 16.02 -12.44 -52.27
N ASP A 116 16.22 -12.66 -50.96
CA ASP A 116 15.19 -12.82 -49.94
C ASP A 116 15.07 -11.57 -49.04
N ASP A 117 15.93 -10.56 -49.24
CA ASP A 117 15.98 -9.32 -48.43
C ASP A 117 14.83 -8.36 -48.74
N THR A 118 14.14 -8.57 -49.87
CA THR A 118 12.87 -7.90 -50.22
C THR A 118 11.81 -8.98 -50.46
N GLN A 119 10.91 -9.17 -49.49
CA GLN A 119 9.75 -10.06 -49.62
C GLN A 119 8.46 -9.25 -49.49
N ASP A 120 7.45 -9.62 -50.27
CA ASP A 120 6.10 -9.12 -50.06
C ASP A 120 5.59 -9.56 -48.68
N PHE A 121 4.83 -8.66 -48.03
CA PHE A 121 4.33 -8.84 -46.67
C PHE A 121 3.58 -10.17 -46.52
N ARG A 122 4.13 -11.10 -45.71
CA ARG A 122 3.52 -12.42 -45.47
C ARG A 122 2.24 -12.27 -44.63
N LEU A 123 1.09 -12.20 -45.30
CA LEU A 123 -0.20 -12.41 -44.66
C LEU A 123 -0.34 -13.89 -44.25
N PRO A 124 -0.93 -14.20 -43.08
CA PRO A 124 -1.14 -15.59 -42.64
C PRO A 124 -1.97 -16.37 -43.66
N PRO A 125 -1.68 -17.67 -43.89
CA PRO A 125 -2.50 -18.50 -44.76
C PRO A 125 -3.85 -18.75 -44.07
N GLN A 126 -4.90 -18.15 -44.63
CA GLN A 126 -6.33 -18.46 -44.48
C GLN A 126 -6.85 -18.87 -43.08
N SER A 127 -7.80 -18.10 -42.56
CA SER A 127 -8.67 -18.50 -41.44
C SER A 127 -9.31 -19.87 -41.70
N LEU A 128 -9.22 -20.76 -40.71
CA LEU A 128 -9.77 -22.12 -40.77
C LEU A 128 -11.24 -22.11 -41.19
N PRO A 129 -11.67 -23.04 -42.07
CA PRO A 129 -13.08 -23.15 -42.43
C PRO A 129 -13.93 -23.47 -41.19
N PRO A 130 -15.18 -22.99 -41.12
CA PRO A 130 -16.06 -23.28 -40.00
C PRO A 130 -16.21 -24.80 -39.80
N PRO A 131 -16.34 -25.27 -38.55
CA PRO A 131 -16.40 -26.70 -38.24
C PRO A 131 -17.55 -27.35 -39.02
N ARG A 132 -17.28 -28.51 -39.61
CA ARG A 132 -18.31 -29.31 -40.29
C ARG A 132 -19.39 -29.65 -39.27
N THR A 133 -20.64 -29.34 -39.59
CA THR A 133 -21.80 -29.79 -38.82
C THR A 133 -21.74 -31.31 -38.68
N GLY A 134 -21.87 -31.82 -37.46
CA GLY A 134 -21.99 -33.25 -37.20
C GLY A 134 -23.18 -33.87 -37.93
N GLN A 135 -23.27 -35.20 -37.94
CA GLN A 135 -24.41 -35.90 -38.54
C GLN A 135 -25.73 -35.41 -37.90
N THR A 136 -26.61 -34.84 -38.71
CA THR A 136 -28.00 -34.59 -38.33
C THR A 136 -28.69 -35.94 -38.22
N ILE A 137 -29.12 -36.31 -37.01
CA ILE A 137 -30.00 -37.46 -36.79
C ILE A 137 -31.42 -36.94 -36.96
N ASP A 138 -32.08 -37.32 -38.05
CA ASP A 138 -33.49 -37.01 -38.29
C ASP A 138 -34.38 -37.96 -37.46
N GLU A 139 -34.42 -37.74 -36.14
CA GLU A 139 -35.47 -38.28 -35.29
C GLU A 139 -36.67 -37.34 -35.31
N THR A 140 -37.86 -37.89 -35.48
CA THR A 140 -39.10 -37.12 -35.34
C THR A 140 -39.35 -36.86 -33.86
N PHE A 141 -39.54 -35.60 -33.49
CA PHE A 141 -39.89 -35.23 -32.12
C PHE A 141 -41.42 -35.24 -31.96
N PRO A 142 -41.97 -35.96 -30.96
CA PRO A 142 -41.28 -36.74 -29.94
C PRO A 142 -40.86 -38.16 -30.42
N PRO A 143 -39.74 -38.72 -29.89
CA PRO A 143 -39.27 -40.04 -30.29
C PRO A 143 -40.31 -41.13 -29.99
N SER A 144 -40.43 -42.11 -30.88
CA SER A 144 -41.40 -43.22 -30.80
C SER A 144 -41.02 -44.34 -29.83
N GLN A 145 -39.92 -44.19 -29.09
CA GLN A 145 -39.69 -45.00 -27.89
C GLN A 145 -40.56 -44.46 -26.75
N GLU A 146 -41.44 -45.31 -26.21
CA GLU A 146 -41.93 -45.14 -24.85
C GLU A 146 -40.71 -45.09 -23.92
N VAL A 147 -40.28 -43.89 -23.57
CA VAL A 147 -39.42 -43.67 -22.41
C VAL A 147 -40.21 -44.26 -21.25
N ALA A 148 -39.69 -45.34 -20.65
CA ALA A 148 -40.26 -45.88 -19.43
C ALA A 148 -40.47 -44.69 -18.48
N ALA A 149 -41.72 -44.48 -18.06
CA ALA A 149 -42.05 -43.39 -17.15
C ALA A 149 -41.06 -43.45 -15.97
N PRO A 150 -40.49 -42.30 -15.55
CA PRO A 150 -39.59 -42.30 -14.41
C PRO A 150 -40.27 -43.03 -13.27
N VAL A 151 -39.56 -44.02 -12.70
CA VAL A 151 -40.06 -44.82 -11.59
C VAL A 151 -40.50 -43.85 -10.50
N THR A 152 -41.81 -43.74 -10.28
CA THR A 152 -42.38 -42.99 -9.17
C THR A 152 -41.89 -43.67 -7.90
N GLU A 153 -40.87 -43.11 -7.25
CA GLU A 153 -40.49 -43.57 -5.92
C GLU A 153 -41.74 -43.53 -5.03
N PRO A 154 -42.01 -44.59 -4.27
CA PRO A 154 -43.21 -44.65 -3.43
C PRO A 154 -43.22 -43.49 -2.42
N ALA A 155 -44.42 -42.99 -2.14
CA ALA A 155 -44.69 -41.93 -1.17
C ALA A 155 -44.30 -42.39 0.25
N GLY A 156 -43.02 -42.22 0.60
CA GLY A 156 -42.56 -42.30 1.98
C GLY A 156 -43.05 -41.10 2.80
N PRO A 157 -42.80 -41.07 4.12
CA PRO A 157 -43.08 -39.87 4.92
C PRO A 157 -42.27 -38.68 4.39
N LEU A 158 -42.88 -37.50 4.35
CA LEU A 158 -42.18 -36.26 4.01
C LEU A 158 -41.29 -35.86 5.20
N GLU A 159 -40.04 -35.55 4.92
CA GLU A 159 -39.06 -35.12 5.92
C GLU A 159 -38.33 -33.85 5.44
N VAL A 160 -38.07 -32.94 6.39
CA VAL A 160 -37.14 -31.83 6.18
C VAL A 160 -35.72 -32.37 6.42
N LEU A 161 -34.94 -32.49 5.34
CA LEU A 161 -33.58 -33.03 5.40
C LEU A 161 -32.58 -32.00 5.92
N ARG A 162 -32.78 -30.74 5.53
CA ARG A 162 -31.86 -29.65 5.86
C ARG A 162 -32.60 -28.33 5.88
N TYR A 163 -32.22 -27.49 6.81
CA TYR A 163 -32.53 -26.07 6.78
C TYR A 163 -31.26 -25.27 7.08
N ALA A 164 -31.21 -24.04 6.59
CA ALA A 164 -30.19 -23.07 6.93
C ALA A 164 -30.74 -21.66 6.69
N PRO A 165 -30.37 -20.67 7.51
CA PRO A 165 -29.43 -20.73 8.63
C PRO A 165 -30.06 -21.23 9.94
N GLU A 166 -29.21 -21.49 10.93
CA GLU A 166 -29.56 -21.90 12.29
C GLU A 166 -28.64 -21.22 13.33
N GLY A 167 -29.16 -20.92 14.51
CA GLY A 167 -28.39 -20.34 15.62
C GLY A 167 -27.91 -18.90 15.37
N GLU A 168 -26.84 -18.50 16.05
CA GLU A 168 -26.28 -17.15 15.89
C GLU A 168 -25.41 -17.05 14.64
N ILE A 169 -25.79 -16.17 13.73
CA ILE A 169 -25.13 -15.98 12.45
C ILE A 169 -24.80 -14.51 12.20
N ARG A 170 -23.60 -14.25 11.67
CA ARG A 170 -23.15 -12.86 11.43
C ARG A 170 -23.98 -12.14 10.38
N VAL A 171 -24.37 -12.83 9.31
CA VAL A 171 -25.18 -12.32 8.19
C VAL A 171 -25.99 -13.48 7.62
N ALA A 172 -27.26 -13.23 7.31
CA ALA A 172 -28.16 -14.19 6.66
C ALA A 172 -28.54 -13.67 5.27
N PRO A 173 -27.98 -14.20 4.16
CA PRO A 173 -28.39 -13.77 2.83
C PRO A 173 -29.72 -14.40 2.41
N PHE A 174 -29.92 -15.69 2.73
CA PHE A 174 -31.08 -16.48 2.30
C PHE A 174 -31.51 -17.43 3.41
N LEU A 175 -32.78 -17.87 3.39
CA LEU A 175 -33.27 -19.01 4.17
C LEU A 175 -33.58 -20.17 3.22
N ASN A 176 -32.93 -21.31 3.40
CA ASN A 176 -33.08 -22.50 2.57
C ASN A 176 -33.68 -23.66 3.36
N VAL A 177 -34.60 -24.39 2.75
CA VAL A 177 -35.23 -25.60 3.29
C VAL A 177 -35.24 -26.68 2.21
N THR A 178 -34.65 -27.84 2.50
CA THR A 178 -34.58 -28.98 1.59
C THR A 178 -35.38 -30.15 2.12
N PHE A 179 -36.25 -30.69 1.30
CA PHE A 179 -37.13 -31.81 1.59
C PHE A 179 -36.61 -33.11 0.96
N ASN A 180 -36.99 -34.27 1.50
CA ASN A 180 -36.63 -35.58 0.92
C ASN A 180 -37.35 -35.87 -0.41
N GLN A 181 -38.48 -35.20 -0.67
CA GLN A 181 -39.35 -35.42 -1.83
C GLN A 181 -39.66 -34.13 -2.60
N PRO A 182 -40.09 -34.22 -3.87
CA PRO A 182 -40.57 -33.07 -4.64
C PRO A 182 -41.78 -32.40 -3.98
N MET A 183 -41.70 -31.09 -3.75
CA MET A 183 -42.72 -30.24 -3.13
C MET A 183 -43.41 -29.30 -4.13
N ALA A 184 -42.75 -29.00 -5.25
CA ALA A 184 -43.30 -28.24 -6.35
C ALA A 184 -43.15 -29.00 -7.67
N PRO A 185 -44.07 -28.83 -8.64
CA PRO A 185 -43.94 -29.42 -9.96
C PRO A 185 -42.74 -28.83 -10.72
N LEU A 186 -42.20 -29.57 -11.70
CA LEU A 186 -41.21 -29.01 -12.62
C LEU A 186 -41.88 -27.94 -13.50
N SER A 187 -41.62 -26.67 -13.22
CA SER A 187 -42.13 -25.51 -13.97
C SER A 187 -41.07 -24.39 -13.98
N THR A 188 -41.36 -23.23 -14.56
CA THR A 188 -40.47 -22.06 -14.49
C THR A 188 -40.43 -21.48 -13.07
N VAL A 189 -39.28 -20.90 -12.70
CA VAL A 189 -39.06 -20.34 -11.35
C VAL A 189 -40.09 -19.26 -11.01
N GLU A 190 -40.46 -18.42 -12.00
CA GLU A 190 -41.49 -17.38 -11.83
C GLU A 190 -42.87 -17.97 -11.53
N ALA A 191 -43.27 -19.07 -12.18
CA ALA A 191 -44.57 -19.70 -11.96
C ALA A 191 -44.64 -20.38 -10.58
N LEU A 192 -43.53 -20.92 -10.09
CA LEU A 192 -43.43 -21.56 -8.79
C LEU A 192 -43.36 -20.56 -7.62
N SER A 193 -42.87 -19.35 -7.85
CA SER A 193 -42.85 -18.28 -6.85
C SER A 193 -44.24 -17.73 -6.48
N GLN A 194 -45.28 -18.06 -7.27
CA GLN A 194 -46.67 -17.65 -7.04
C GLN A 194 -47.52 -18.74 -6.36
N GLN A 195 -46.96 -19.92 -6.06
CA GLN A 195 -47.66 -20.98 -5.32
C GLN A 195 -47.58 -20.76 -3.81
N ASP A 196 -48.57 -21.29 -3.09
CA ASP A 196 -48.54 -21.36 -1.64
C ASP A 196 -47.28 -22.13 -1.18
N VAL A 197 -46.50 -21.49 -0.31
CA VAL A 197 -45.27 -22.07 0.24
C VAL A 197 -45.52 -22.64 1.64
N PRO A 198 -44.96 -23.82 1.96
CA PRO A 198 -45.24 -24.50 3.22
C PRO A 198 -44.45 -23.95 4.42
N VAL A 199 -43.58 -22.97 4.21
CA VAL A 199 -42.68 -22.43 5.25
C VAL A 199 -43.19 -21.08 5.72
N GLN A 200 -43.36 -20.95 7.04
CA GLN A 200 -43.73 -19.70 7.70
C GLN A 200 -42.49 -19.09 8.35
N LEU A 201 -42.32 -17.77 8.21
CA LEU A 201 -41.20 -17.02 8.78
C LEU A 201 -41.74 -15.93 9.73
N THR A 202 -41.21 -15.89 10.95
CA THR A 202 -41.54 -14.89 11.97
C THR A 202 -40.27 -14.17 12.42
N PRO A 203 -40.22 -12.82 12.49
CA PRO A 203 -41.25 -11.89 12.01
C PRO A 203 -41.50 -12.03 10.51
N GLU A 204 -42.72 -11.67 10.09
CA GLU A 204 -43.08 -11.65 8.68
C GLU A 204 -42.24 -10.58 7.96
N LEU A 205 -41.63 -10.97 6.84
CA LEU A 205 -40.76 -10.11 6.04
C LEU A 205 -41.24 -10.09 4.59
N PRO A 206 -41.22 -8.92 3.91
CA PRO A 206 -41.38 -8.88 2.47
C PRO A 206 -40.23 -9.64 1.81
N GLY A 207 -40.55 -10.46 0.81
CA GLY A 207 -39.55 -11.28 0.14
C GLY A 207 -40.15 -12.19 -0.90
N VAL A 208 -39.28 -12.88 -1.62
CA VAL A 208 -39.65 -13.80 -2.67
C VAL A 208 -39.20 -15.20 -2.29
N TRP A 209 -40.15 -16.13 -2.32
CA TRP A 209 -39.85 -17.55 -2.22
C TRP A 209 -39.55 -18.11 -3.61
N LYS A 210 -38.42 -18.82 -3.74
CA LYS A 210 -37.94 -19.41 -4.98
C LYS A 210 -37.64 -20.89 -4.77
N TRP A 211 -38.20 -21.72 -5.64
CA TRP A 211 -37.86 -23.13 -5.69
C TRP A 211 -36.53 -23.34 -6.45
N LEU A 212 -35.53 -23.85 -5.75
CA LEU A 212 -34.25 -24.31 -6.30
C LEU A 212 -34.39 -25.80 -6.67
N GLY A 213 -34.92 -26.05 -7.88
CA GLY A 213 -35.38 -27.38 -8.28
C GLY A 213 -36.75 -27.70 -7.67
N THR A 214 -37.10 -28.98 -7.48
CA THR A 214 -38.41 -29.37 -6.92
C THR A 214 -38.40 -29.67 -5.43
N LYS A 215 -37.22 -29.72 -4.80
CA LYS A 215 -37.05 -30.19 -3.41
C LYS A 215 -36.47 -29.14 -2.45
N THR A 216 -35.94 -28.03 -2.95
CA THR A 216 -35.33 -27.00 -2.10
C THR A 216 -36.04 -25.68 -2.32
N LEU A 217 -36.49 -25.08 -1.23
CA LEU A 217 -37.14 -23.79 -1.21
C LEU A 217 -36.18 -22.76 -0.59
N SER A 218 -36.05 -21.60 -1.23
CA SER A 218 -35.21 -20.49 -0.79
C SER A 218 -36.07 -19.24 -0.59
N PHE A 219 -35.86 -18.51 0.50
CA PHE A 219 -36.42 -17.18 0.70
C PHE A 219 -35.33 -16.12 0.58
N GLU A 220 -35.61 -15.13 -0.25
CA GLU A 220 -34.82 -13.92 -0.41
C GLU A 220 -35.62 -12.73 0.10
N TYR A 221 -35.04 -11.96 1.03
CA TYR A 221 -35.64 -10.73 1.54
C TYR A 221 -35.66 -9.66 0.44
N ASP A 222 -36.82 -9.03 0.22
CA ASP A 222 -37.00 -8.01 -0.81
C ASP A 222 -36.79 -6.61 -0.21
N SER A 223 -35.70 -5.95 -0.63
CA SER A 223 -35.31 -4.64 -0.11
C SER A 223 -34.39 -3.91 -1.08
N ASP A 224 -34.68 -2.62 -1.31
CA ASP A 224 -33.82 -1.72 -2.09
C ASP A 224 -32.54 -1.29 -1.33
N LEU A 225 -32.42 -1.64 -0.04
CA LEU A 225 -31.34 -1.16 0.81
C LEU A 225 -30.17 -2.15 0.94
N PHE A 226 -30.45 -3.46 0.93
CA PHE A 226 -29.44 -4.50 1.14
C PHE A 226 -29.98 -5.91 0.83
N ASP A 227 -29.11 -6.76 0.27
CA ASP A 227 -29.43 -8.14 -0.15
C ASP A 227 -29.21 -9.18 0.97
N ARG A 228 -29.82 -8.95 2.14
CA ARG A 228 -29.74 -9.86 3.30
C ARG A 228 -30.90 -9.63 4.27
N PHE A 229 -31.16 -10.60 5.15
CA PHE A 229 -32.10 -10.43 6.25
C PHE A 229 -31.70 -9.21 7.13
N PRO A 230 -32.68 -8.46 7.65
CA PRO A 230 -32.43 -7.41 8.63
C PRO A 230 -31.61 -7.92 9.81
N MET A 231 -30.62 -7.14 10.21
CA MET A 231 -29.78 -7.47 11.35
C MET A 231 -30.51 -7.24 12.67
N ALA A 232 -29.85 -7.53 13.79
CA ALA A 232 -30.42 -7.33 15.13
C ALA A 232 -31.81 -7.96 15.31
N THR A 233 -32.06 -9.11 14.70
CA THR A 233 -33.38 -9.77 14.74
C THR A 233 -33.23 -11.27 15.00
N GLU A 234 -34.14 -11.81 15.81
CA GLU A 234 -34.34 -13.25 15.95
C GLU A 234 -35.46 -13.69 15.01
N TYR A 235 -35.18 -14.72 14.23
CA TYR A 235 -36.10 -15.29 13.26
C TYR A 235 -36.44 -16.72 13.64
N VAL A 236 -37.71 -17.08 13.47
CA VAL A 236 -38.23 -18.43 13.64
C VAL A 236 -38.85 -18.87 12.32
N ALA A 237 -38.38 -19.99 11.79
CA ALA A 237 -38.94 -20.61 10.60
C ALA A 237 -39.63 -21.91 10.98
N THR A 238 -40.82 -22.12 10.41
CA THR A 238 -41.71 -23.24 10.76
C THR A 238 -42.26 -23.90 9.51
N VAL A 239 -42.15 -25.23 9.43
CA VAL A 239 -42.89 -26.07 8.49
C VAL A 239 -43.96 -26.82 9.27
N PRO A 240 -45.25 -26.49 9.13
CA PRO A 240 -46.32 -27.12 9.89
C PRO A 240 -46.47 -28.62 9.60
N ALA A 241 -46.81 -29.39 10.63
CA ALA A 241 -47.32 -30.76 10.45
C ALA A 241 -48.52 -30.76 9.50
N GLY A 242 -48.66 -31.82 8.70
CA GLY A 242 -49.69 -31.91 7.67
C GLY A 242 -49.29 -31.29 6.32
N THR A 243 -48.10 -30.70 6.20
CA THR A 243 -47.54 -30.29 4.90
C THR A 243 -47.43 -31.50 3.98
N GLU A 244 -47.94 -31.39 2.74
CA GLU A 244 -48.00 -32.49 1.77
C GLU A 244 -47.04 -32.23 0.58
N SER A 245 -46.39 -33.29 0.10
CA SER A 245 -45.52 -33.27 -1.09
C SER A 245 -46.32 -33.53 -2.37
N VAL A 246 -45.74 -33.25 -3.55
CA VAL A 246 -46.41 -33.51 -4.84
C VAL A 246 -46.64 -35.00 -5.07
N VAL A 247 -45.90 -35.85 -4.37
CA VAL A 247 -46.04 -37.31 -4.43
C VAL A 247 -46.94 -37.87 -3.30
N GLY A 248 -47.59 -37.01 -2.51
CA GLY A 248 -48.57 -37.36 -1.47
C GLY A 248 -47.97 -37.75 -0.11
N GLY A 249 -46.66 -37.55 0.09
CA GLY A 249 -46.02 -37.72 1.39
C GLY A 249 -46.41 -36.59 2.34
N VAL A 250 -46.72 -36.91 3.59
CA VAL A 250 -47.16 -35.91 4.59
C VAL A 250 -46.14 -35.78 5.70
N LEU A 251 -45.84 -34.54 6.12
CA LEU A 251 -44.97 -34.24 7.24
C LEU A 251 -45.71 -34.54 8.55
N ALA A 252 -45.22 -35.52 9.31
CA ALA A 252 -45.90 -36.01 10.51
C ALA A 252 -45.89 -34.99 11.68
N GLU A 253 -44.79 -34.26 11.84
CA GLU A 253 -44.57 -33.33 12.96
C GLU A 253 -44.08 -31.98 12.45
N THR A 254 -44.45 -30.91 13.17
CA THR A 254 -44.01 -29.56 12.84
C THR A 254 -42.52 -29.43 13.04
N VAL A 255 -41.79 -29.00 12.01
CA VAL A 255 -40.36 -28.70 12.10
C VAL A 255 -40.20 -27.20 12.33
N THR A 256 -39.55 -26.81 13.42
CA THR A 256 -39.28 -25.41 13.75
C THR A 256 -37.83 -25.23 14.14
N TRP A 257 -37.20 -24.17 13.63
CA TRP A 257 -35.85 -23.77 14.00
C TRP A 257 -35.75 -22.25 14.05
N SER A 258 -34.71 -21.76 14.72
CA SER A 258 -34.44 -20.33 14.81
C SER A 258 -33.02 -19.99 14.39
N PHE A 259 -32.86 -18.76 13.93
CA PHE A 259 -31.57 -18.15 13.71
C PHE A 259 -31.64 -16.68 14.11
N ARG A 260 -30.49 -16.11 14.45
CA ARG A 260 -30.41 -14.75 14.99
C ARG A 260 -29.27 -13.99 14.36
N THR A 261 -29.55 -12.77 13.93
CA THR A 261 -28.54 -11.80 13.48
C THR A 261 -28.11 -10.88 14.64
N PRO A 262 -26.83 -10.51 14.75
CA PRO A 262 -26.32 -9.80 15.92
C PRO A 262 -26.77 -8.32 15.96
N PRO A 263 -26.83 -7.70 17.15
CA PRO A 263 -26.98 -6.25 17.31
C PRO A 263 -25.81 -5.44 16.71
N PRO A 264 -25.93 -4.10 16.60
CA PRO A 264 -24.93 -3.24 15.95
C PRO A 264 -23.54 -3.31 16.59
N ARG A 265 -22.51 -3.41 15.76
CA ARG A 265 -21.11 -3.37 16.17
C ARG A 265 -20.40 -2.16 15.60
N VAL A 266 -19.61 -1.50 16.43
CA VAL A 266 -18.72 -0.42 16.01
C VAL A 266 -17.68 -0.99 15.05
N ARG A 267 -17.61 -0.41 13.86
CA ARG A 267 -16.62 -0.73 12.83
C ARG A 267 -15.46 0.24 12.84
N MET A 268 -15.76 1.50 13.12
CA MET A 268 -14.78 2.58 13.09
C MET A 268 -15.17 3.63 14.12
N SER A 269 -14.16 4.25 14.71
CA SER A 269 -14.31 5.40 15.60
C SER A 269 -13.25 6.44 15.31
N HIS A 270 -13.55 7.69 15.61
CA HIS A 270 -12.64 8.82 15.53
C HIS A 270 -12.89 9.76 16.72
N PRO A 271 -11.83 10.35 17.31
CA PRO A 271 -10.41 10.16 16.98
C PRO A 271 -9.86 8.78 17.36
N GLY A 272 -8.89 8.29 16.58
CA GLY A 272 -8.16 7.04 16.84
C GLY A 272 -6.66 7.25 17.12
N TYR A 273 -6.21 8.49 17.19
CA TYR A 273 -4.83 8.91 17.42
C TYR A 273 -4.82 10.12 18.36
N GLY A 274 -3.65 10.48 18.89
CA GLY A 274 -3.51 11.62 19.77
C GLY A 274 -2.25 12.42 19.52
N PRO A 275 -2.10 13.56 20.21
CA PRO A 275 -3.12 14.25 21.00
C PRO A 275 -4.21 14.95 20.16
N GLN A 276 -5.34 15.29 20.77
CA GLN A 276 -6.52 15.94 20.15
C GLN A 276 -6.80 17.32 20.76
N PRO A 277 -7.53 18.21 20.05
CA PRO A 277 -8.02 19.46 20.64
C PRO A 277 -9.02 19.21 21.78
N LEU A 278 -9.48 20.26 22.44
CA LEU A 278 -10.36 20.14 23.61
C LEU A 278 -11.83 19.93 23.24
N ASP A 279 -12.24 20.20 22.01
CA ASP A 279 -13.63 20.12 21.57
C ASP A 279 -13.79 19.41 20.21
N PRO A 280 -13.09 18.28 19.96
CA PRO A 280 -13.08 17.62 18.67
C PRO A 280 -14.48 17.10 18.30
N LEU A 281 -14.72 16.99 17.00
CA LEU A 281 -15.80 16.15 16.50
C LEU A 281 -15.44 14.68 16.71
N LEU A 282 -16.41 13.93 17.22
CA LEU A 282 -16.36 12.49 17.42
C LEU A 282 -17.17 11.82 16.33
N PHE A 283 -16.70 10.69 15.83
CA PHE A 283 -17.42 9.93 14.80
C PHE A 283 -17.39 8.45 15.12
N VAL A 284 -18.51 7.78 14.88
CA VAL A 284 -18.64 6.33 15.04
C VAL A 284 -19.43 5.77 13.87
N ALA A 285 -18.89 4.73 13.23
CA ALA A 285 -19.58 3.95 12.21
C ALA A 285 -19.88 2.53 12.69
N PHE A 286 -20.98 1.96 12.23
CA PHE A 286 -21.53 0.67 12.59
C PHE A 286 -21.60 -0.28 11.38
N ASP A 287 -21.74 -1.57 11.65
CA ASP A 287 -21.92 -2.60 10.62
C ASP A 287 -23.36 -2.73 10.11
N GLN A 288 -24.26 -1.92 10.64
CA GLN A 288 -25.71 -1.94 10.42
C GLN A 288 -26.25 -0.53 10.30
N ARG A 289 -27.45 -0.39 9.75
CA ARG A 289 -28.16 0.90 9.77
C ARG A 289 -28.56 1.24 11.21
N ILE A 290 -28.49 2.53 11.55
CA ILE A 290 -28.80 3.07 12.87
C ILE A 290 -29.70 4.30 12.75
N ASP A 291 -30.40 4.61 13.84
CA ASP A 291 -30.96 5.94 14.09
C ASP A 291 -29.96 6.73 14.95
N PRO A 292 -29.38 7.84 14.44
CA PRO A 292 -28.35 8.58 15.15
C PRO A 292 -28.75 9.09 16.54
N GLU A 293 -29.99 9.55 16.72
CA GLU A 293 -30.50 10.07 18.00
C GLU A 293 -30.66 8.93 19.03
N ALA A 294 -31.26 7.81 18.62
CA ALA A 294 -31.43 6.65 19.48
C ALA A 294 -30.09 6.02 19.89
N VAL A 295 -29.09 6.04 19.00
CA VAL A 295 -27.72 5.63 19.34
C VAL A 295 -27.04 6.63 20.26
N LEU A 296 -27.14 7.93 19.99
CA LEU A 296 -26.53 8.98 20.82
C LEU A 296 -27.02 8.89 22.27
N ALA A 297 -28.29 8.56 22.50
CA ALA A 297 -28.87 8.36 23.82
C ALA A 297 -28.22 7.23 24.64
N THR A 298 -27.47 6.32 24.01
CA THR A 298 -26.72 5.25 24.70
C THR A 298 -25.23 5.55 24.85
N ILE A 299 -24.77 6.70 24.35
CA ILE A 299 -23.37 7.12 24.44
C ILE A 299 -23.13 7.90 25.74
N ARG A 300 -22.07 7.52 26.45
CA ARG A 300 -21.54 8.27 27.60
C ARG A 300 -20.11 8.65 27.35
N VAL A 301 -19.80 9.93 27.45
CA VAL A 301 -18.44 10.44 27.33
C VAL A 301 -17.95 10.90 28.69
N THR A 302 -16.77 10.42 29.10
CA THR A 302 -16.17 10.79 30.38
C THR A 302 -14.73 11.23 30.21
N ALA A 303 -14.32 12.26 30.95
CA ALA A 303 -12.95 12.77 30.98
C ALA A 303 -12.62 13.26 32.40
N GLY A 304 -11.46 12.85 32.93
CA GLY A 304 -11.04 13.27 34.28
C GLY A 304 -12.02 12.90 35.40
N GLY A 305 -12.77 11.79 35.24
CA GLY A 305 -13.79 11.35 36.20
C GLY A 305 -15.12 12.11 36.13
N GLN A 306 -15.31 13.01 35.16
CA GLN A 306 -16.55 13.74 34.93
C GLN A 306 -17.23 13.26 33.63
N GLU A 307 -18.56 13.26 33.61
CA GLU A 307 -19.36 13.01 32.41
C GLU A 307 -19.58 14.30 31.61
N PHE A 308 -19.53 14.19 30.29
CA PHE A 308 -19.68 15.29 29.34
C PHE A 308 -20.92 15.04 28.48
N PRO A 309 -21.95 15.91 28.57
CA PRO A 309 -23.10 15.84 27.67
C PRO A 309 -22.67 15.94 26.22
N VAL A 310 -23.34 15.19 25.35
CA VAL A 310 -23.06 15.15 23.91
C VAL A 310 -24.31 15.48 23.10
N ARG A 311 -24.07 16.03 21.92
CA ARG A 311 -25.09 16.31 20.90
C ARG A 311 -24.60 15.87 19.53
N LEU A 312 -25.54 15.59 18.61
CA LEU A 312 -25.19 15.39 17.21
C LEU A 312 -24.46 16.63 16.66
N ALA A 313 -23.50 16.38 15.77
CA ALA A 313 -22.84 17.42 15.00
C ALA A 313 -23.78 17.89 13.89
N SER A 314 -23.81 19.20 13.65
CA SER A 314 -24.52 19.75 12.50
C SER A 314 -23.78 19.47 11.18
N GLU A 315 -24.50 19.48 10.06
CA GLU A 315 -23.88 19.33 8.72
C GLU A 315 -22.77 20.37 8.49
N GLU A 316 -22.97 21.61 8.97
CA GLU A 316 -21.99 22.69 8.85
C GLU A 316 -20.73 22.45 9.71
N GLU A 317 -20.85 21.75 10.84
CA GLU A 317 -19.69 21.33 11.64
C GLU A 317 -18.93 20.20 10.92
N ILE A 318 -19.67 19.23 10.35
CA ILE A 318 -19.09 18.12 9.58
C ILE A 318 -18.34 18.63 8.35
N ASP A 319 -18.92 19.58 7.60
CA ASP A 319 -18.32 20.12 6.38
C ASP A 319 -17.05 20.94 6.62
N ARG A 320 -16.93 21.57 7.79
CA ARG A 320 -15.75 22.34 8.19
C ARG A 320 -14.59 21.48 8.63
N ASP A 321 -14.83 20.21 8.98
CA ASP A 321 -13.80 19.28 9.43
C ASP A 321 -13.44 18.30 8.29
N PRO A 322 -12.27 18.48 7.63
CA PRO A 322 -11.88 17.63 6.51
C PRO A 322 -11.65 16.17 6.89
N ALA A 323 -11.36 15.88 8.16
CA ALA A 323 -11.20 14.50 8.62
C ALA A 323 -12.56 13.82 8.74
N ILE A 324 -13.52 14.47 9.42
CA ILE A 324 -14.88 13.93 9.58
C ILE A 324 -15.59 13.83 8.23
N LYS A 325 -15.46 14.86 7.36
CA LYS A 325 -16.04 14.83 6.01
C LYS A 325 -15.59 13.61 5.20
N ARG A 326 -14.29 13.30 5.21
CA ARG A 326 -13.76 12.09 4.57
C ARG A 326 -14.31 10.81 5.17
N LEU A 327 -14.53 10.76 6.49
CA LEU A 327 -15.14 9.60 7.15
C LEU A 327 -16.60 9.44 6.72
N VAL A 328 -17.36 10.53 6.62
CA VAL A 328 -18.73 10.52 6.11
C VAL A 328 -18.78 10.01 4.66
N GLU A 329 -17.96 10.55 3.77
CA GLU A 329 -17.90 10.18 2.35
C GLU A 329 -17.45 8.73 2.12
N SER A 330 -16.65 8.15 3.03
CA SER A 330 -16.13 6.78 2.92
C SER A 330 -16.99 5.72 3.59
N ASN A 331 -18.10 6.10 4.23
CA ASN A 331 -19.01 5.18 4.89
C ASN A 331 -20.39 5.16 4.24
N LEU A 332 -21.05 4.01 4.32
CA LEU A 332 -22.40 3.85 3.81
C LEU A 332 -23.38 4.70 4.63
N GLU A 333 -24.35 5.29 3.93
CA GLU A 333 -25.40 6.11 4.53
C GLU A 333 -26.15 5.40 5.65
N ALA A 334 -26.61 6.18 6.63
CA ALA A 334 -27.37 5.72 7.79
C ALA A 334 -26.67 4.66 8.65
N ARG A 335 -25.34 4.51 8.56
CA ARG A 335 -24.56 3.57 9.39
C ARG A 335 -23.55 4.26 10.31
N TRP A 336 -23.69 5.56 10.52
CA TRP A 336 -22.75 6.34 11.30
C TRP A 336 -23.44 7.52 11.97
N LEU A 337 -22.78 8.09 12.97
CA LEU A 337 -23.12 9.39 13.54
C LEU A 337 -21.85 10.17 13.84
N ALA A 338 -21.92 11.49 13.66
CA ALA A 338 -20.94 12.45 14.15
C ALA A 338 -21.57 13.24 15.30
N PHE A 339 -20.82 13.45 16.37
CA PHE A 339 -21.29 14.10 17.59
C PHE A 339 -20.15 14.80 18.29
N ARG A 340 -20.45 15.64 19.29
CA ARG A 340 -19.44 16.31 20.09
C ARG A 340 -19.94 16.56 21.49
N ALA A 341 -19.00 16.83 22.40
CA ALA A 341 -19.36 17.32 23.73
C ALA A 341 -19.89 18.76 23.66
N GLU A 342 -20.85 19.10 24.51
CA GLU A 342 -21.40 20.46 24.61
C GLU A 342 -20.42 21.47 25.23
N ARG A 343 -19.36 20.97 25.86
CA ARG A 343 -18.31 21.75 26.53
C ARG A 343 -16.96 21.12 26.29
N ALA A 344 -15.93 21.95 26.19
CA ALA A 344 -14.55 21.53 25.98
C ALA A 344 -14.06 20.60 27.12
N PHE A 345 -13.34 19.56 26.73
CA PHE A 345 -12.65 18.65 27.63
C PHE A 345 -11.46 19.33 28.33
N PRO A 346 -11.01 18.83 29.49
CA PRO A 346 -9.78 19.31 30.12
C PRO A 346 -8.56 18.92 29.29
N THR A 347 -7.49 19.73 29.34
CA THR A 347 -6.17 19.41 28.75
C THR A 347 -5.55 18.18 29.43
N ASN A 348 -4.62 17.51 28.74
CA ASN A 348 -3.84 16.37 29.24
C ASN A 348 -4.71 15.29 29.92
N THR A 349 -5.84 14.96 29.30
CA THR A 349 -6.82 14.08 29.90
C THR A 349 -7.26 13.02 28.91
N THR A 350 -7.32 11.77 29.37
CA THR A 350 -7.92 10.68 28.61
C THR A 350 -9.45 10.84 28.59
N VAL A 351 -10.01 10.93 27.40
CA VAL A 351 -11.45 10.92 27.14
C VAL A 351 -11.87 9.51 26.77
N ASN A 352 -12.84 8.96 27.49
CA ASN A 352 -13.43 7.64 27.23
C ASN A 352 -14.83 7.82 26.66
N VAL A 353 -15.07 7.20 25.50
CA VAL A 353 -16.38 7.18 24.84
C VAL A 353 -16.93 5.77 24.93
N ASN A 354 -17.97 5.61 25.73
CA ASN A 354 -18.67 4.34 25.94
C ASN A 354 -19.98 4.36 25.16
N ILE A 355 -20.20 3.34 24.34
CA ILE A 355 -21.38 3.16 23.49
C ILE A 355 -22.13 1.93 24.00
N GLY A 356 -23.33 2.15 24.51
CA GLY A 356 -24.15 1.10 25.09
C GLY A 356 -23.87 0.85 26.59
N PRO A 357 -24.39 -0.26 27.14
CA PRO A 357 -25.18 -1.29 26.47
C PRO A 357 -26.55 -0.74 26.02
N LYS A 358 -27.35 -1.59 25.36
CA LYS A 358 -28.67 -1.26 24.79
C LYS A 358 -28.65 -0.35 23.56
N THR A 359 -27.54 -0.31 22.83
CA THR A 359 -27.45 0.41 21.55
C THR A 359 -28.39 -0.24 20.53
N PRO A 360 -29.34 0.53 19.95
CA PRO A 360 -30.34 0.00 19.02
C PRO A 360 -29.81 -0.09 17.58
N SER A 361 -30.40 -1.01 16.80
CA SER A 361 -30.30 -1.04 15.34
C SER A 361 -31.52 -0.36 14.73
N ALA A 362 -31.38 0.24 13.55
CA ALA A 362 -32.54 0.65 12.75
C ALA A 362 -33.12 -0.52 11.92
N GLU A 363 -32.45 -1.67 11.90
CA GLU A 363 -32.87 -2.85 11.11
C GLU A 363 -33.71 -3.84 11.92
N GLY A 364 -33.54 -3.90 13.25
CA GLY A 364 -34.15 -4.92 14.09
C GLY A 364 -34.21 -4.56 15.57
N PRO A 365 -35.03 -5.27 16.36
CA PRO A 365 -35.36 -4.90 17.74
C PRO A 365 -34.29 -5.26 18.78
N LEU A 366 -33.32 -6.10 18.45
CA LEU A 366 -32.29 -6.52 19.40
C LEU A 366 -31.27 -5.41 19.63
N THR A 367 -30.98 -5.15 20.89
CA THR A 367 -29.98 -4.16 21.29
C THR A 367 -28.67 -4.82 21.74
N THR A 368 -27.58 -4.07 21.74
CA THR A 368 -26.30 -4.56 22.30
C THR A 368 -26.44 -4.94 23.77
N THR A 369 -25.76 -6.01 24.19
CA THR A 369 -25.68 -6.46 25.58
C THR A 369 -24.50 -5.85 26.34
N ASP A 370 -23.40 -5.62 25.61
CA ASP A 370 -22.13 -5.18 26.16
C ASP A 370 -21.79 -3.75 25.70
N VAL A 371 -20.93 -3.08 26.49
CA VAL A 371 -20.38 -1.77 26.15
C VAL A 371 -19.29 -1.93 25.10
N GLN A 372 -19.37 -1.11 24.05
CA GLN A 372 -18.27 -0.89 23.12
C GLN A 372 -17.62 0.46 23.44
N SER A 373 -16.30 0.58 23.33
CA SER A 373 -15.63 1.82 23.70
C SER A 373 -14.42 2.13 22.85
N PHE A 374 -14.09 3.42 22.81
CA PHE A 374 -12.80 3.92 22.35
C PHE A 374 -12.37 5.07 23.26
N SER A 375 -11.08 5.42 23.20
CA SER A 375 -10.54 6.52 23.98
C SER A 375 -9.49 7.28 23.19
N PHE A 376 -9.30 8.54 23.56
CA PHE A 376 -8.26 9.41 23.02
C PHE A 376 -7.75 10.34 24.12
N GLN A 377 -6.67 11.06 23.85
CA GLN A 377 -6.08 11.99 24.81
C GLN A 377 -6.12 13.41 24.26
N THR A 378 -6.57 14.36 25.07
CA THR A 378 -6.44 15.79 24.76
C THR A 378 -5.00 16.24 24.92
N TYR A 379 -4.61 17.26 24.16
CA TYR A 379 -3.25 17.79 24.22
C TYR A 379 -2.82 18.17 25.64
N ALA A 380 -1.57 17.90 25.94
CA ALA A 380 -0.93 18.32 27.18
C ALA A 380 -0.13 19.59 26.95
N PRO A 381 0.36 20.28 27.99
CA PRO A 381 1.35 21.34 27.82
C PRO A 381 2.52 20.85 26.96
N LEU A 382 2.92 21.64 25.96
CA LEU A 382 4.00 21.30 25.04
C LEU A 382 5.32 21.09 25.82
N ARG A 383 5.97 19.96 25.56
CA ARG A 383 7.28 19.61 26.09
C ARG A 383 8.05 18.74 25.11
N ILE A 384 9.37 18.71 25.31
CA ILE A 384 10.22 17.69 24.70
C ILE A 384 10.01 16.40 25.51
N ASP A 385 9.58 15.34 24.84
CA ASP A 385 9.28 14.05 25.47
C ASP A 385 10.52 13.15 25.52
N ARG A 386 11.27 13.10 24.41
CA ARG A 386 12.59 12.43 24.36
C ARG A 386 13.49 13.04 23.30
N HIS A 387 14.77 12.71 23.38
CA HIS A 387 15.75 12.97 22.33
C HIS A 387 16.71 11.80 22.22
N ASP A 388 17.09 11.46 20.99
CA ASP A 388 17.92 10.30 20.68
C ASP A 388 18.77 10.56 19.42
N CYS A 389 19.78 9.72 19.21
CA CYS A 389 20.67 9.82 18.07
C CYS A 389 21.01 8.42 17.56
N GLY A 390 20.89 8.23 16.24
CA GLY A 390 21.21 6.96 15.59
C GLY A 390 20.24 5.84 15.96
N TRP A 391 20.75 4.61 16.03
CA TRP A 391 19.94 3.41 16.28
C TRP A 391 20.37 2.72 17.57
N GLY A 392 19.43 2.53 18.51
CA GLY A 392 19.72 1.93 19.82
C GLY A 392 20.68 2.80 20.63
N ASP A 393 21.70 2.19 21.24
CA ASP A 393 22.74 2.89 22.02
C ASP A 393 23.86 3.46 21.14
N GLN A 394 23.75 3.40 19.81
CA GLN A 394 24.79 3.82 18.87
C GLN A 394 24.44 5.16 18.22
N CYS A 395 25.25 6.18 18.50
CA CYS A 395 25.21 7.48 17.86
C CYS A 395 26.52 7.72 17.07
N PRO A 396 26.79 7.02 15.96
CA PRO A 396 27.98 7.30 15.15
C PRO A 396 27.90 8.72 14.54
N PRO A 397 29.05 9.30 14.14
CA PRO A 397 29.10 10.51 13.30
C PRO A 397 28.13 10.43 12.12
N TYR A 398 27.61 11.58 11.70
CA TYR A 398 26.57 11.74 10.66
C TYR A 398 25.18 11.22 11.02
N SER A 399 24.99 10.62 12.20
CA SER A 399 23.65 10.26 12.66
C SER A 399 22.82 11.52 12.92
N PRO A 400 21.53 11.53 12.54
CA PRO A 400 20.64 12.62 12.87
C PRO A 400 20.40 12.66 14.39
N PHE A 401 20.28 13.87 14.93
CA PHE A 401 19.77 14.11 16.28
C PHE A 401 18.25 14.28 16.18
N ASN A 402 17.51 13.37 16.79
CA ASN A 402 16.07 13.41 16.81
C ASN A 402 15.58 13.95 18.15
N ILE A 403 14.67 14.91 18.09
CA ILE A 403 13.97 15.46 19.25
C ILE A 403 12.49 15.22 19.03
N ILE A 404 11.85 14.50 19.94
CA ILE A 404 10.44 14.14 19.87
C ILE A 404 9.67 14.96 20.91
N PHE A 405 8.66 15.70 20.46
CA PHE A 405 7.72 16.46 21.27
C PHE A 405 6.49 15.61 21.62
N ASN A 406 5.82 15.94 22.71
CA ASN A 406 4.57 15.27 23.09
C ASN A 406 3.36 15.70 22.24
N ASN A 407 3.43 16.85 21.57
CA ASN A 407 2.42 17.35 20.65
C ASN A 407 3.05 17.65 19.27
N PRO A 408 2.27 17.58 18.17
CA PRO A 408 2.75 18.00 16.86
C PRO A 408 3.07 19.51 16.83
N ILE A 409 4.20 19.87 16.26
CA ILE A 409 4.63 21.25 16.05
C ILE A 409 3.88 21.83 14.85
N ASP A 410 3.56 23.12 14.92
CA ASP A 410 3.00 23.84 13.76
C ASP A 410 4.13 24.12 12.76
N GLU A 411 4.16 23.34 11.67
CA GLU A 411 5.18 23.44 10.63
C GLU A 411 5.13 24.77 9.86
N ASP A 412 3.95 25.40 9.77
CA ASP A 412 3.80 26.69 9.07
C ASP A 412 4.40 27.86 9.87
N LEU A 413 4.51 27.69 11.19
CA LEU A 413 5.10 28.67 12.11
C LEU A 413 6.54 28.32 12.53
N PHE A 414 7.05 27.16 12.11
CA PHE A 414 8.39 26.72 12.48
C PHE A 414 9.46 27.44 11.67
N GLU A 415 10.45 28.01 12.37
CA GLU A 415 11.64 28.60 11.78
C GLU A 415 12.90 27.88 12.25
N GLU A 416 13.83 27.59 11.33
CA GLU A 416 15.14 26.98 11.66
C GLU A 416 15.94 27.83 12.65
N SER A 417 15.71 29.15 12.68
CA SER A 417 16.33 30.11 13.62
C SER A 417 16.05 29.79 15.10
N LEU A 418 15.01 29.01 15.38
CA LEU A 418 14.64 28.54 16.72
C LEU A 418 15.58 27.45 17.25
N ILE A 419 16.43 26.89 16.38
CA ILE A 419 17.34 25.79 16.69
C ILE A 419 18.78 26.29 16.56
N GLN A 420 19.54 26.14 17.64
CA GLN A 420 20.97 26.46 17.65
C GLN A 420 21.76 25.23 18.11
N VAL A 421 22.87 24.93 17.43
CA VAL A 421 23.73 23.79 17.78
C VAL A 421 25.17 24.23 18.01
N ASP A 422 25.76 23.76 19.10
CA ASP A 422 27.16 23.98 19.46
C ASP A 422 27.86 22.64 19.78
N PRO A 423 29.03 22.33 19.18
CA PRO A 423 29.69 23.07 18.11
C PRO A 423 28.86 23.06 16.82
N ALA A 424 29.13 24.03 15.92
CA ALA A 424 28.43 24.11 14.64
C ALA A 424 28.61 22.81 13.83
N ILE A 425 27.52 22.32 13.24
CA ILE A 425 27.53 21.14 12.38
C ILE A 425 27.70 21.59 10.92
N PRO A 426 28.77 21.17 10.20
CA PRO A 426 28.91 21.47 8.79
C PRO A 426 27.78 20.83 7.97
N GLY A 427 27.16 21.62 7.08
CA GLY A 427 26.02 21.16 6.28
C GLY A 427 24.79 20.81 7.12
N MET A 428 24.60 21.50 8.26
CA MET A 428 23.43 21.30 9.11
C MET A 428 22.14 21.51 8.34
N VAL A 429 21.20 20.59 8.48
CA VAL A 429 19.82 20.70 8.00
C VAL A 429 18.89 20.38 9.14
N VAL A 430 17.87 21.22 9.31
CA VAL A 430 16.85 21.07 10.33
C VAL A 430 15.51 20.80 9.66
N GLU A 431 14.90 19.67 9.98
CA GLU A 431 13.60 19.26 9.43
C GLU A 431 12.60 19.01 10.56
N MET A 432 11.39 19.56 10.43
CA MET A 432 10.26 19.30 11.31
C MET A 432 9.25 18.44 10.57
N PHE A 433 8.77 17.37 11.20
CA PHE A 433 7.66 16.58 10.69
C PHE A 433 6.76 16.11 11.84
N GLY A 434 5.53 16.60 11.87
CA GLY A 434 4.59 16.32 12.95
C GLY A 434 5.17 16.72 14.31
N ASN A 435 5.50 15.74 15.16
CA ASN A 435 6.07 15.97 16.49
C ASN A 435 7.58 15.70 16.58
N THR A 436 8.27 15.50 15.45
CA THR A 436 9.70 15.16 15.44
C THR A 436 10.50 16.22 14.71
N LEU A 437 11.50 16.75 15.42
CA LEU A 437 12.55 17.60 14.89
C LEU A 437 13.78 16.73 14.63
N SER A 438 14.28 16.73 13.41
CA SER A 438 15.54 16.08 13.04
C SER A 438 16.58 17.11 12.67
N VAL A 439 17.75 17.03 13.31
CA VAL A 439 18.93 17.83 12.99
C VAL A 439 19.99 16.90 12.42
N SER A 440 20.34 17.10 11.16
CA SER A 440 21.32 16.27 10.44
C SER A 440 22.48 17.11 9.91
N GLY A 441 23.61 16.47 9.59
CA GLY A 441 24.79 17.10 9.04
C GLY A 441 26.07 16.33 9.35
N ALA A 442 27.23 16.91 9.03
CA ALA A 442 28.53 16.27 9.22
C ALA A 442 29.04 16.36 10.68
N THR A 443 28.34 15.70 11.60
CA THR A 443 28.77 15.65 13.01
C THR A 443 30.12 14.95 13.13
N ALA A 444 31.02 15.51 13.94
CA ALA A 444 32.32 14.92 14.27
C ALA A 444 32.12 13.74 15.23
N GLY A 445 33.05 12.79 15.22
CA GLY A 445 33.05 11.69 16.20
C GLY A 445 33.61 12.10 17.54
N ARG A 446 33.21 11.34 18.57
CA ARG A 446 33.64 11.56 19.97
C ARG A 446 33.42 13.00 20.42
N THR A 447 32.31 13.61 19.99
CA THR A 447 32.02 15.03 20.20
C THR A 447 30.68 15.18 20.91
N THR A 448 30.66 16.03 21.94
CA THR A 448 29.43 16.41 22.62
C THR A 448 28.82 17.63 21.94
N TYR A 449 27.59 17.49 21.46
CA TYR A 449 26.79 18.55 20.86
C TYR A 449 25.70 19.02 21.82
N ARG A 450 25.46 20.32 21.85
CA ARG A 450 24.37 20.98 22.59
C ARG A 450 23.40 21.58 21.59
N VAL A 451 22.21 21.00 21.51
CA VAL A 451 21.11 21.52 20.68
C VAL A 451 20.20 22.34 21.57
N THR A 452 20.11 23.63 21.29
CA THR A 452 19.26 24.58 21.99
C THR A 452 18.01 24.85 21.17
N ILE A 453 16.85 24.73 21.82
CA ILE A 453 15.52 24.93 21.25
C ILE A 453 14.89 26.12 21.96
N GLU A 454 14.49 27.13 21.20
CA GLU A 454 13.84 28.33 21.73
C GLU A 454 12.45 28.02 22.29
N GLY A 455 12.09 28.72 23.38
CA GLY A 455 10.80 28.53 24.06
C GLY A 455 9.58 28.98 23.25
N SER A 456 9.79 29.73 22.16
CA SER A 456 8.72 30.24 21.30
C SER A 456 8.21 29.23 20.27
N ILE A 457 8.84 28.04 20.14
CA ILE A 457 8.31 26.98 19.27
C ILE A 457 6.88 26.63 19.69
N GLN A 458 5.97 26.57 18.71
CA GLN A 458 4.53 26.46 18.91
C GLN A 458 4.00 25.13 18.36
N ASP A 459 3.06 24.50 19.07
CA ASP A 459 2.32 23.33 18.59
C ASP A 459 1.06 23.69 17.81
N ILE A 460 0.48 22.70 17.12
CA ILE A 460 -0.76 22.86 16.35
C ILE A 460 -1.99 23.26 17.20
N PHE A 461 -1.87 23.26 18.52
CA PHE A 461 -2.92 23.70 19.46
C PHE A 461 -2.69 25.13 19.96
N GLY A 462 -1.65 25.81 19.46
CA GLY A 462 -1.31 27.19 19.81
C GLY A 462 -0.53 27.34 21.12
N GLN A 463 0.03 26.26 21.66
CA GLN A 463 0.85 26.31 22.88
C GLN A 463 2.32 26.49 22.53
N ASN A 464 3.04 27.30 23.31
CA ASN A 464 4.49 27.44 23.19
C ASN A 464 5.21 26.53 24.18
N LEU A 465 6.44 26.11 23.86
CA LEU A 465 7.31 25.36 24.78
C LEU A 465 7.63 26.14 26.07
N GLY A 466 7.53 27.47 25.99
CA GLY A 466 7.60 28.42 27.10
C GLY A 466 9.03 28.81 27.46
N ASN A 467 9.90 27.83 27.74
CA ASN A 467 11.29 28.07 28.11
C ASN A 467 12.25 27.53 27.06
N ARG A 468 13.37 28.23 26.86
CA ARG A 468 14.51 27.71 26.10
C ARG A 468 15.06 26.45 26.77
N GLN A 469 15.28 25.41 26.00
CA GLN A 469 15.84 24.13 26.49
C GLN A 469 17.09 23.77 25.72
N THR A 470 18.07 23.16 26.39
CA THR A 470 19.30 22.67 25.77
C THR A 470 19.42 21.17 26.00
N LEU A 471 19.45 20.42 24.91
CA LEU A 471 19.61 18.97 24.86
C LEU A 471 21.05 18.62 24.53
N THR A 472 21.54 17.51 25.06
CA THR A 472 22.94 17.08 24.87
C THR A 472 22.96 15.77 24.11
N PHE A 473 23.74 15.74 23.03
CA PHE A 473 23.98 14.57 22.20
C PHE A 473 25.46 14.24 22.21
N GLU A 474 25.80 12.96 22.29
CA GLU A 474 27.19 12.51 22.29
C GLU A 474 27.41 11.57 21.11
N THR A 475 28.21 12.02 20.15
CA THR A 475 28.59 11.16 19.04
C THR A 475 29.69 10.20 19.46
N GLY A 476 29.53 8.93 19.14
CA GLY A 476 30.51 7.89 19.33
C GLY A 476 31.69 7.98 18.34
N PRO A 477 32.59 6.99 18.34
CA PRO A 477 33.62 6.89 17.31
C PRO A 477 33.00 6.65 15.94
N ALA A 478 33.66 7.13 14.88
CA ALA A 478 33.34 6.70 13.53
C ALA A 478 33.50 5.17 13.42
N PRO A 479 32.61 4.45 12.72
CA PRO A 479 32.86 3.04 12.43
C PRO A 479 34.14 2.91 11.59
N SER A 480 34.87 1.82 11.77
CA SER A 480 36.01 1.52 10.90
C SER A 480 35.52 1.33 9.48
N TYR A 481 36.15 2.03 8.54
CA TYR A 481 35.73 2.05 7.15
C TYR A 481 36.95 2.04 6.24
N PHE A 482 36.85 1.36 5.10
CA PHE A 482 37.91 1.25 4.11
C PHE A 482 37.31 1.24 2.72
N THR A 483 37.79 2.10 1.83
CA THR A 483 37.27 2.23 0.47
C THR A 483 38.36 2.68 -0.51
N GLY A 484 38.09 2.59 -1.81
CA GLY A 484 38.97 2.99 -2.90
C GLY A 484 38.21 2.87 -4.23
N PRO A 485 38.89 3.04 -5.39
CA PRO A 485 38.32 2.78 -6.70
C PRO A 485 37.63 1.42 -6.75
N GLN A 486 36.37 1.44 -7.18
CA GLN A 486 35.51 0.26 -7.23
C GLN A 486 35.44 -0.27 -8.66
N GLY A 487 35.61 -1.58 -8.84
CA GLY A 487 35.59 -2.23 -10.15
C GLY A 487 36.33 -3.57 -10.14
N GLU A 488 36.06 -4.45 -11.11
CA GLU A 488 36.89 -5.65 -11.30
C GLU A 488 38.19 -5.30 -12.03
N LEU A 489 38.11 -4.41 -13.01
CA LEU A 489 39.22 -3.89 -13.78
C LEU A 489 39.21 -2.38 -13.62
N ILE A 490 40.32 -1.82 -13.14
CA ILE A 490 40.48 -0.38 -12.93
C ILE A 490 41.72 0.04 -13.70
N THR A 491 41.54 0.95 -14.66
CA THR A 491 42.64 1.55 -15.40
C THR A 491 43.04 2.84 -14.69
N LEU A 492 44.30 2.91 -14.25
CA LEU A 492 44.87 4.18 -13.81
C LEU A 492 45.10 5.06 -15.03
N ASP A 493 44.70 6.32 -14.93
CA ASP A 493 44.78 7.25 -16.05
C ASP A 493 46.24 7.43 -16.49
N PRO A 494 46.60 7.02 -17.73
CA PRO A 494 47.96 7.02 -18.23
C PRO A 494 48.48 8.41 -18.58
N THR A 495 47.62 9.44 -18.55
CA THR A 495 48.02 10.83 -18.83
C THR A 495 48.71 11.51 -17.65
N PHE A 496 48.56 10.97 -16.44
CA PHE A 496 49.31 11.44 -15.28
C PHE A 496 50.74 10.91 -15.31
N SER A 497 51.72 11.80 -15.11
CA SER A 497 53.13 11.45 -15.00
C SER A 497 53.44 10.49 -13.82
N GLN A 498 52.51 10.37 -12.87
CA GLN A 498 52.54 9.43 -11.75
C GLN A 498 51.13 8.88 -11.51
N PRO A 499 50.79 7.69 -12.04
CA PRO A 499 49.49 7.07 -11.78
C PRO A 499 49.37 6.67 -10.31
N ARG A 500 48.26 7.00 -9.66
CA ARG A 500 48.01 6.74 -8.23
C ARG A 500 46.74 5.91 -8.07
N PHE A 501 46.78 4.89 -7.21
CA PHE A 501 45.60 4.13 -6.78
C PHE A 501 45.19 4.61 -5.38
N PRO A 502 44.20 5.52 -5.26
CA PRO A 502 43.83 6.07 -3.97
C PRO A 502 43.10 5.03 -3.12
N ILE A 503 43.41 5.01 -1.83
CA ILE A 503 42.71 4.19 -0.85
C ILE A 503 42.42 5.09 0.35
N TYR A 504 41.21 4.99 0.87
CA TYR A 504 40.73 5.78 1.99
C TYR A 504 40.40 4.85 3.14
N SER A 505 40.81 5.22 4.35
CA SER A 505 40.53 4.47 5.56
C SER A 505 40.09 5.39 6.69
N VAL A 506 39.26 4.84 7.58
CA VAL A 506 38.82 5.44 8.84
C VAL A 506 39.03 4.41 9.93
N ASN A 507 39.71 4.80 11.02
CA ASN A 507 39.99 3.94 12.17
C ASN A 507 40.69 2.60 11.84
N TYR A 508 41.52 2.58 10.79
CA TYR A 508 42.49 1.52 10.51
C TYR A 508 43.92 2.08 10.65
N GLU A 509 44.69 1.53 11.58
CA GLU A 509 46.07 1.97 11.85
C GLU A 509 47.11 1.32 10.94
N ARG A 510 46.76 0.22 10.27
CA ARG A 510 47.68 -0.55 9.41
C ARG A 510 46.97 -1.00 8.15
N LEU A 511 47.66 -0.87 7.02
CA LEU A 511 47.24 -1.41 5.74
C LEU A 511 48.28 -2.43 5.25
N ARG A 512 47.82 -3.62 4.87
CA ARG A 512 48.65 -4.62 4.20
C ARG A 512 48.34 -4.62 2.71
N VAL A 513 49.30 -4.21 1.90
CA VAL A 513 49.18 -4.23 0.43
C VAL A 513 49.92 -5.46 -0.11
N ARG A 514 49.28 -6.19 -1.03
CA ARG A 514 49.92 -7.21 -1.86
C ARG A 514 49.57 -6.92 -3.32
N ALA A 515 50.57 -6.82 -4.16
CA ALA A 515 50.42 -6.57 -5.58
C ALA A 515 51.12 -7.69 -6.37
N TRP A 516 50.52 -8.07 -7.50
CA TRP A 516 51.04 -9.11 -8.39
C TRP A 516 51.06 -8.58 -9.83
N ALA A 517 52.15 -8.82 -10.54
CA ALA A 517 52.16 -8.67 -11.99
C ALA A 517 51.39 -9.85 -12.61
N VAL A 518 50.43 -9.54 -13.49
CA VAL A 518 49.53 -10.50 -14.14
C VAL A 518 49.44 -10.21 -15.63
N LYS A 519 48.98 -11.19 -16.41
CA LYS A 519 48.73 -11.08 -17.86
C LYS A 519 47.22 -11.16 -18.15
N PRO A 520 46.77 -10.78 -19.37
CA PRO A 520 45.36 -10.92 -19.75
C PRO A 520 44.80 -12.33 -19.58
N GLU A 521 45.62 -13.37 -19.73
CA GLU A 521 45.21 -14.77 -19.58
C GLU A 521 44.85 -15.15 -18.14
N ASP A 522 45.32 -14.39 -17.14
CA ASP A 522 45.02 -14.61 -15.72
C ASP A 522 43.61 -14.11 -15.32
N TRP A 523 42.95 -13.35 -16.21
CA TRP A 523 41.67 -12.68 -15.91
C TRP A 523 40.53 -13.65 -15.52
N PRO A 524 40.29 -14.77 -16.23
CA PRO A 524 39.23 -15.71 -15.84
C PRO A 524 39.47 -16.36 -14.46
N ALA A 525 40.74 -16.58 -14.11
CA ALA A 525 41.13 -17.11 -12.80
C ALA A 525 40.87 -16.09 -11.69
N TYR A 526 41.19 -14.82 -11.92
CA TYR A 526 40.88 -13.71 -11.00
C TYR A 526 39.37 -13.53 -10.77
N GLN A 527 38.55 -13.60 -11.84
CA GLN A 527 37.09 -13.52 -11.72
C GLN A 527 36.52 -14.68 -10.91
N SER A 528 37.05 -15.89 -11.10
CA SER A 528 36.66 -17.06 -10.30
C SER A 528 37.04 -16.90 -8.83
N TYR A 529 38.27 -16.46 -8.55
CA TYR A 529 38.73 -16.11 -7.21
C TYR A 529 37.80 -15.09 -6.53
N LYS A 530 37.48 -13.98 -7.19
CA LYS A 530 36.66 -12.90 -6.61
C LYS A 530 35.22 -13.36 -6.32
N ARG A 531 34.63 -14.15 -7.22
CA ARG A 531 33.31 -14.76 -7.02
C ARG A 531 33.29 -15.66 -5.79
N ASP A 532 34.35 -16.45 -5.59
CA ASP A 532 34.40 -17.45 -4.53
C ASP A 532 34.85 -16.83 -3.18
N TYR A 533 35.62 -15.74 -3.20
CA TYR A 533 36.09 -14.98 -2.02
C TYR A 533 34.96 -14.54 -1.07
N TYR A 534 33.80 -14.15 -1.61
CA TYR A 534 32.64 -13.72 -0.82
C TYR A 534 31.64 -14.86 -0.55
N ARG A 535 31.92 -16.10 -1.02
CA ARG A 535 31.00 -17.25 -0.95
C ARG A 535 31.50 -18.38 -0.05
N THR A 536 32.71 -18.27 0.50
CA THR A 536 33.31 -19.29 1.35
C THR A 536 33.76 -18.73 2.69
N ASP A 537 33.57 -19.50 3.77
CA ASP A 537 33.96 -19.09 5.14
C ASP A 537 35.49 -18.95 5.29
N THR A 538 36.24 -19.69 4.47
CA THR A 538 37.68 -19.53 4.31
C THR A 538 37.92 -18.95 2.92
N PRO A 539 38.27 -17.66 2.79
CA PRO A 539 38.54 -17.08 1.50
C PRO A 539 39.73 -17.79 0.83
N PRO A 540 39.64 -18.18 -0.46
CA PRO A 540 40.79 -18.73 -1.17
C PRO A 540 41.96 -17.74 -1.11
N GLU A 541 43.20 -18.24 -1.12
CA GLU A 541 44.34 -17.35 -1.34
C GLU A 541 44.39 -16.98 -2.84
N PRO A 542 44.77 -15.74 -3.19
CA PRO A 542 45.00 -15.39 -4.59
C PRO A 542 46.17 -16.23 -5.11
N SER A 543 45.86 -17.24 -5.93
CA SER A 543 46.88 -18.16 -6.44
C SER A 543 47.65 -17.51 -7.58
N ARG A 544 48.99 -17.62 -7.53
CA ARG A 544 49.89 -17.28 -8.65
C ARG A 544 49.89 -18.36 -9.74
N SER A 545 48.89 -19.25 -9.77
CA SER A 545 48.94 -20.48 -10.55
C SER A 545 48.18 -20.37 -11.86
N ALA A 546 48.78 -19.71 -12.85
CA ALA A 546 48.58 -19.97 -14.28
C ALA A 546 49.74 -19.37 -15.10
N GLY A 547 50.92 -19.98 -14.99
CA GLY A 547 52.11 -19.64 -15.77
C GLY A 547 53.33 -20.39 -15.28
#